data_AF-A0A3P7RML5-F1
#
_entry.id   AF-A0A3P7RML5-F1
#
_cell.length_a   1.000
_cell.length_b   1.000
_cell.length_c   1.000
_cell.angle_alpha   90.00
_cell.angle_beta   90.00
_cell.angle_gamma   90.00
#
_symmetry.space_group_name_H-M   'P 1'
#
loop_
_entity.id
_entity.type
_entity.pdbx_description
1 polymer ?
#
loop_
_entity_poly.entity_id
_entity_poly.type
_entity_poly.pdbx_seq_one_letter_code
_entity_poly.pdbx_strand_id
1 'polypeptide(L)'
;MENGGWLKSSNYIVPRWKTARKAWDKGHMARLFSSLGLFYVSPVCKPELKHLVHLIRCCHGKVTESLTRATILVAPESEWTTLMSRRRKSSIQATYITEQLLLDSICECKINFLAQKAGGETHRLRLAIDSSDG
;
A
#
# COMPACT_ATOMS: atom_id res chain seq x y z
N MET A 1 9.74 7.74 -45.01
CA MET A 1 9.38 6.35 -44.67
C MET A 1 9.08 6.32 -43.20
N GLU A 2 7.81 6.18 -42.84
CA GLU A 2 7.45 5.74 -41.49
C GLU A 2 7.92 4.30 -41.35
N ASN A 3 8.87 4.05 -40.45
CA ASN A 3 9.39 2.72 -40.24
C ASN A 3 8.26 1.84 -39.68
N GLY A 4 7.80 0.84 -40.42
CA GLY A 4 6.78 -0.14 -39.99
C GLY A 4 7.24 -1.08 -38.86
N GLY A 5 8.23 -0.67 -38.06
CA GLY A 5 8.76 -1.41 -36.93
C GLY A 5 8.37 -0.78 -35.60
N TRP A 6 8.44 -1.57 -34.53
CA TRP A 6 8.19 -1.08 -33.17
C TRP A 6 9.15 0.05 -32.80
N LEU A 7 8.58 1.16 -32.35
CA LEU A 7 9.36 2.30 -31.87
C LEU A 7 10.00 1.99 -30.51
N LYS A 8 11.17 2.58 -30.25
CA LYS A 8 11.88 2.40 -28.99
C LYS A 8 11.05 2.95 -27.83
N SER A 9 10.54 2.06 -26.98
CA SER A 9 9.61 2.40 -25.88
C SER A 9 10.14 3.46 -24.92
N SER A 10 11.47 3.54 -24.71
CA SER A 10 12.09 4.53 -23.83
C SER A 10 11.79 5.98 -24.23
N ASN A 11 11.53 6.24 -25.50
CA ASN A 11 11.27 7.58 -26.03
C ASN A 11 9.85 8.07 -25.73
N TYR A 12 8.95 7.15 -25.35
CA TYR A 12 7.53 7.41 -25.13
C TYR A 12 7.12 7.16 -23.67
N ILE A 13 8.09 7.06 -22.76
CA ILE A 13 7.82 6.98 -21.32
C ILE A 13 7.24 8.31 -20.85
N VAL A 14 6.04 8.25 -20.26
CA VAL A 14 5.41 9.41 -19.61
C VAL A 14 6.36 9.98 -18.54
N PRO A 15 6.71 11.29 -18.57
CA PRO A 15 7.75 11.86 -17.71
C PRO A 15 7.61 11.53 -16.22
N ARG A 16 6.39 11.58 -15.67
CA ARG A 16 6.10 11.26 -14.27
C ARG A 16 6.45 9.83 -13.86
N TRP A 17 6.56 8.90 -14.82
CA TRP A 17 6.87 7.49 -14.57
C TRP A 17 8.32 7.12 -14.87
N LYS A 18 9.18 8.08 -15.26
CA LYS A 18 10.60 7.80 -15.53
C LYS A 18 11.31 7.19 -14.33
N THR A 19 11.02 7.65 -13.11
CA THR A 19 11.63 7.13 -11.88
C THR A 19 11.18 5.70 -11.59
N ALA A 20 9.86 5.46 -11.58
CA ALA A 20 9.30 4.12 -11.41
C ALA A 20 9.83 3.14 -12.48
N ARG A 21 9.91 3.60 -13.74
CA ARG A 21 10.45 2.79 -14.84
C ARG A 21 11.92 2.44 -14.63
N LYS A 22 12.76 3.40 -14.24
CA LYS A 22 14.17 3.13 -13.90
C LYS A 22 14.29 2.13 -12.74
N ALA A 23 13.41 2.20 -11.74
CA ALA A 23 13.39 1.24 -10.64
C ALA A 23 12.92 -0.15 -11.10
N TRP A 24 11.93 -0.20 -11.99
CA TRP A 24 11.47 -1.43 -12.63
C TRP A 24 12.58 -2.11 -13.43
N ASP A 25 13.28 -1.37 -14.28
CA ASP A 25 14.37 -1.90 -15.12
C ASP A 25 15.54 -2.44 -14.27
N LYS A 26 15.71 -1.93 -13.03
CA LYS A 26 16.66 -2.45 -12.03
C LYS A 26 16.13 -3.62 -11.19
N GLY A 27 14.91 -4.07 -11.43
CA GLY A 27 14.24 -5.12 -10.65
C GLY A 27 13.81 -4.70 -9.25
N HIS A 28 13.90 -3.42 -8.90
CA HIS A 28 13.54 -2.93 -7.56
C HIS A 28 12.02 -2.96 -7.32
N MET A 29 11.21 -2.61 -8.33
CA MET A 29 9.75 -2.67 -8.20
C MET A 29 9.22 -4.07 -7.94
N ALA A 30 9.84 -5.10 -8.55
CA ALA A 30 9.44 -6.49 -8.33
C ALA A 30 9.55 -6.89 -6.86
N ARG A 31 10.47 -6.29 -6.10
CA ARG A 31 10.75 -6.65 -4.70
C ARG A 31 10.24 -5.63 -3.69
N LEU A 32 9.43 -4.66 -4.09
CA LEU A 32 9.01 -3.53 -3.26
C LEU A 32 8.43 -3.96 -1.91
N PHE A 33 7.63 -5.03 -1.86
CA PHE A 33 7.00 -5.51 -0.63
C PHE A 33 7.61 -6.82 -0.11
N SER A 34 8.75 -7.26 -0.67
CA SER A 34 9.33 -8.57 -0.39
C SER A 34 9.81 -8.75 1.06
N SER A 35 10.25 -7.68 1.70
CA SER A 35 10.71 -7.65 3.10
C SER A 35 9.60 -7.33 4.10
N LEU A 36 8.38 -7.03 3.61
CA LEU A 36 7.25 -6.71 4.46
C LEU A 36 6.54 -7.96 4.96
N GLY A 37 5.78 -7.81 6.05
CA GLY A 37 4.94 -8.89 6.56
C GLY A 37 3.67 -9.10 5.74
N LEU A 38 2.72 -9.84 6.31
CA LEU A 38 1.48 -10.23 5.62
C LEU A 38 0.52 -9.04 5.49
N PHE A 39 0.01 -8.84 4.27
CA PHE A 39 -1.05 -7.91 3.95
C PHE A 39 -2.42 -8.58 4.10
N TYR A 40 -3.33 -7.91 4.79
CA TYR A 40 -4.76 -8.14 4.66
C TYR A 40 -5.36 -7.01 3.84
N VAL A 41 -6.28 -7.32 2.93
CA VAL A 41 -7.00 -6.33 2.12
C VAL A 41 -8.48 -6.45 2.42
N SER A 42 -9.13 -5.35 2.78
CA SER A 42 -10.57 -5.34 3.02
C SER A 42 -11.36 -5.61 1.72
N PRO A 43 -12.45 -6.39 1.76
CA PRO A 43 -13.28 -6.64 0.59
C PRO A 43 -14.00 -5.38 0.07
N VAL A 44 -14.13 -4.33 0.88
CA VAL A 44 -14.81 -3.08 0.46
C VAL A 44 -13.87 -2.06 -0.20
N CYS A 45 -12.59 -2.41 -0.34
CA CYS A 45 -11.58 -1.54 -0.91
C CYS A 45 -11.90 -1.12 -2.36
N LYS A 46 -11.40 0.06 -2.75
CA LYS A 46 -11.41 0.55 -4.14
C LYS A 46 -9.99 0.94 -4.58
N PRO A 47 -9.43 0.36 -5.66
CA PRO A 47 -9.97 -0.71 -6.52
C PRO A 47 -10.33 -2.01 -5.77
N GLU A 48 -11.15 -2.87 -6.40
CA GLU A 48 -11.61 -4.12 -5.79
C GLU A 48 -10.44 -4.98 -5.28
N LEU A 49 -10.70 -5.74 -4.20
CA LEU A 49 -9.73 -6.60 -3.51
C LEU A 49 -8.85 -7.40 -4.46
N LYS A 50 -9.42 -8.03 -5.48
CA LYS A 50 -8.66 -8.89 -6.43
C LYS A 50 -7.55 -8.12 -7.15
N HIS A 51 -7.79 -6.85 -7.49
CA HIS A 51 -6.83 -6.00 -8.17
C HIS A 51 -5.72 -5.54 -7.22
N LEU A 52 -6.08 -5.14 -6.00
CA LEU A 52 -5.08 -4.77 -4.99
C LEU A 52 -4.20 -5.96 -4.59
N VAL A 53 -4.79 -7.14 -4.41
CA VAL A 53 -4.04 -8.37 -4.14
C VAL A 53 -3.09 -8.71 -5.27
N HIS A 54 -3.54 -8.58 -6.53
CA HIS A 54 -2.68 -8.78 -7.69
C HIS A 54 -1.49 -7.81 -7.68
N LEU A 55 -1.73 -6.52 -7.46
CA LEU A 55 -0.69 -5.50 -7.39
C LEU A 55 0.33 -5.77 -6.26
N ILE A 56 -0.15 -6.14 -5.06
CA ILE A 56 0.71 -6.52 -3.94
C ILE A 56 1.62 -7.70 -4.32
N ARG A 57 1.06 -8.73 -4.97
CA ARG A 57 1.83 -9.91 -5.42
C ARG A 57 2.83 -9.59 -6.52
N CYS A 58 2.49 -8.71 -7.47
CA CYS A 58 3.42 -8.21 -8.50
C CYS A 58 4.64 -7.49 -7.89
N CYS A 59 4.47 -6.91 -6.70
CA CYS A 59 5.52 -6.30 -5.88
C CYS A 59 6.13 -7.28 -4.85
N HIS A 60 5.93 -8.59 -5.02
CA HIS A 60 6.39 -9.68 -4.14
C HIS A 60 5.90 -9.58 -2.68
N GLY A 61 4.81 -8.87 -2.45
CA GLY A 61 4.14 -8.85 -1.15
C GLY A 61 3.35 -10.14 -0.91
N LYS A 62 3.20 -10.50 0.36
CA LYS A 62 2.45 -11.68 0.79
C LYS A 62 1.09 -11.27 1.33
N VAL A 63 0.02 -11.94 0.91
CA VAL A 63 -1.36 -11.63 1.31
C VAL A 63 -1.92 -12.75 2.20
N THR A 64 -2.76 -12.39 3.15
CA THR A 64 -3.48 -13.28 4.07
C THR A 64 -4.95 -12.86 4.19
N GLU A 65 -5.84 -13.83 4.36
CA GLU A 65 -7.25 -13.59 4.71
C GLU A 65 -7.45 -13.43 6.22
N SER A 66 -6.44 -13.78 7.02
CA SER A 66 -6.48 -13.69 8.48
C SER A 66 -6.07 -12.31 8.98
N LEU A 67 -7.03 -11.60 9.60
CA LEU A 67 -6.81 -10.30 10.26
C LEU A 67 -5.74 -10.35 11.36
N THR A 68 -5.68 -11.44 12.12
CA THR A 68 -4.75 -11.58 13.26
C THR A 68 -3.31 -11.85 12.82
N ARG A 69 -3.12 -12.45 11.65
CA ARG A 69 -1.78 -12.72 11.07
C ARG A 69 -1.22 -11.54 10.28
N ALA A 70 -2.07 -10.58 9.91
CA ALA A 70 -1.66 -9.46 9.07
C ALA A 70 -0.84 -8.42 9.85
N THR A 71 0.30 -8.01 9.30
CA THR A 71 1.09 -6.87 9.79
C THR A 71 0.66 -5.57 9.14
N ILE A 72 0.07 -5.63 7.94
CA ILE A 72 -0.41 -4.47 7.20
C ILE A 72 -1.87 -4.74 6.82
N LEU A 73 -2.76 -3.79 7.13
CA LEU A 73 -4.18 -3.85 6.76
C LEU A 73 -4.48 -2.72 5.79
N VAL A 74 -4.92 -3.09 4.60
CA VAL A 74 -5.34 -2.17 3.54
C VAL A 74 -6.86 -2.06 3.60
N ALA A 75 -7.36 -0.89 3.97
CA ALA A 75 -8.79 -0.63 4.08
C ALA A 75 -9.08 0.88 4.03
N PRO A 76 -10.29 1.29 3.60
CA PRO A 76 -10.76 2.66 3.80
C PRO A 76 -10.70 3.06 5.28
N GLU A 77 -10.41 4.33 5.57
CA GLU A 77 -10.33 4.83 6.95
C GLU A 77 -11.61 4.59 7.76
N SER A 78 -12.77 4.65 7.09
CA SER A 78 -14.07 4.38 7.69
C SER A 78 -14.22 2.96 8.26
N GLU A 79 -13.40 2.00 7.80
CA GLU A 79 -13.42 0.62 8.31
C GLU A 79 -12.38 0.33 9.40
N TRP A 80 -11.46 1.25 9.67
CA TRP A 80 -10.32 0.97 10.55
C TRP A 80 -10.76 0.58 11.96
N THR A 81 -11.69 1.32 12.56
CA THR A 81 -12.22 1.01 13.90
C THR A 81 -12.89 -0.38 13.94
N THR A 82 -13.64 -0.72 12.89
CA THR A 82 -14.31 -2.03 12.77
C THR A 82 -13.28 -3.15 12.66
N LEU A 83 -12.23 -2.96 11.85
CA LEU A 83 -11.16 -3.94 11.69
C LEU A 83 -10.32 -4.09 12.97
N MET A 84 -10.02 -2.99 13.66
CA MET A 84 -9.35 -3.01 14.97
C MET A 84 -10.17 -3.80 16.00
N SER A 85 -11.48 -3.59 16.04
CA SER A 85 -12.37 -4.30 16.97
C SER A 85 -12.48 -5.79 16.65
N ARG A 86 -12.56 -6.14 15.35
CA ARG A 86 -12.62 -7.55 14.90
C ARG A 86 -11.30 -8.29 15.10
N ARG A 87 -10.18 -7.57 15.05
CA ARG A 87 -8.84 -8.09 15.33
C ARG A 87 -8.74 -8.33 16.84
N ARG A 88 -9.10 -9.54 17.28
CA ARG A 88 -8.85 -10.03 18.64
C ARG A 88 -7.41 -9.74 19.07
N LYS A 89 -7.16 -9.63 20.38
CA LYS A 89 -5.81 -9.41 20.97
C LYS A 89 -4.76 -10.24 20.22
N SER A 90 -4.03 -9.57 19.35
CA SER A 90 -2.98 -10.13 18.51
C SER A 90 -1.66 -9.61 19.05
N SER A 91 -0.69 -10.50 19.27
CA SER A 91 0.68 -10.10 19.64
C SER A 91 1.40 -9.33 18.53
N ILE A 92 0.90 -9.43 17.29
CA ILE A 92 1.45 -8.74 16.13
C ILE A 92 0.89 -7.32 16.05
N GLN A 93 1.78 -6.33 16.11
CA GLN A 93 1.46 -4.92 15.82
C GLN A 93 1.07 -4.77 14.34
N ALA A 94 0.01 -4.02 14.07
CA ALA A 94 -0.49 -3.78 12.72
C ALA A 94 -0.37 -2.32 12.29
N THR A 95 -0.04 -2.13 11.02
CA THR A 95 -0.12 -0.85 10.32
C THR A 95 -1.39 -0.84 9.48
N TYR A 96 -2.22 0.18 9.64
CA TYR A 96 -3.42 0.40 8.84
C TYR A 96 -3.09 1.43 7.76
N ILE A 97 -3.43 1.13 6.51
CA ILE A 97 -3.21 2.02 5.37
C ILE A 97 -4.44 2.04 4.47
N THR A 98 -4.61 3.13 3.74
CA THR A 98 -5.62 3.24 2.69
C THR A 98 -5.13 2.60 1.39
N GLU A 99 -6.07 2.32 0.49
CA GLU A 99 -5.79 1.88 -0.87
C GLU A 99 -4.94 2.91 -1.62
N GLN A 100 -5.23 4.20 -1.41
CA GLN A 100 -4.49 5.29 -2.02
C GLN A 100 -3.01 5.23 -1.62
N LEU A 101 -2.72 5.07 -0.32
CA LEU A 101 -1.34 5.01 0.16
C LEU A 101 -0.58 3.78 -0.35
N LEU A 102 -1.28 2.65 -0.53
CA LEU A 102 -0.72 1.46 -1.19
C LEU A 102 -0.37 1.77 -2.65
N LEU A 103 -1.29 2.37 -3.40
CA LEU A 103 -1.12 2.68 -4.82
C LEU A 103 -0.01 3.72 -5.04
N ASP A 104 0.05 4.76 -4.22
CA ASP A 104 1.11 5.77 -4.26
C ASP A 104 2.47 5.13 -4.00
N SER A 105 2.55 4.21 -3.02
CA SER A 105 3.79 3.48 -2.74
C SER A 105 4.29 2.68 -3.94
N ILE A 106 3.38 2.07 -4.71
CA ILE A 106 3.71 1.34 -5.95
C ILE A 106 4.13 2.33 -7.04
N CYS A 107 3.37 3.41 -7.24
CA CYS A 107 3.63 4.40 -8.28
C CYS A 107 4.95 5.15 -8.08
N GLU A 108 5.31 5.43 -6.83
CA GLU A 108 6.55 6.09 -6.45
C GLU A 108 7.71 5.11 -6.25
N CYS A 109 7.44 3.81 -6.22
CA CYS A 109 8.39 2.75 -5.84
C CYS A 109 9.04 3.05 -4.47
N LYS A 110 8.23 3.46 -3.49
CA LYS A 110 8.69 3.88 -2.16
C LYS A 110 7.69 3.48 -1.09
N ILE A 111 8.17 3.00 0.05
CA ILE A 111 7.31 2.62 1.19
C ILE A 111 7.28 3.79 2.18
N ASN A 112 6.19 4.56 2.18
CA ASN A 112 6.07 5.75 3.04
C ASN A 112 5.29 5.50 4.34
N PHE A 113 4.67 4.34 4.50
CA PHE A 113 3.77 4.03 5.62
C PHE A 113 4.41 3.26 6.79
N LEU A 114 5.73 2.99 6.72
CA LEU A 114 6.49 2.31 7.79
C LEU A 114 7.43 3.23 8.55
N ALA A 115 7.61 4.48 8.11
CA ALA A 115 8.60 5.42 8.65
C ALA A 115 8.29 5.97 10.05
N GLN A 116 7.18 5.56 10.68
CA GLN A 116 6.74 6.08 11.99
C GLN A 116 7.53 5.54 13.21
N LYS A 117 8.74 4.98 13.03
CA LYS A 117 9.44 4.26 14.11
C LYS A 117 10.83 4.78 14.53
N ALA A 118 11.24 5.98 14.09
CA ALA A 118 12.50 6.56 14.57
C ALA A 118 12.38 8.08 14.75
N GLY A 119 12.18 8.53 15.99
CA GLY A 119 12.23 9.95 16.37
C GLY A 119 10.85 10.60 16.47
N GLY A 120 10.61 11.27 17.59
CA GLY A 120 9.30 11.74 18.04
C GLY A 120 8.64 12.82 17.18
N GLU A 121 7.34 12.98 17.47
CA GLU A 121 6.43 14.05 17.05
C GLU A 121 6.47 14.47 15.58
N THR A 122 5.36 14.21 14.87
CA THR A 122 4.43 15.32 14.58
C THR A 122 3.11 14.82 13.97
N HIS A 123 2.06 15.09 14.73
CA HIS A 123 0.70 15.46 14.33
C HIS A 123 -0.21 14.55 13.48
N ARG A 124 -1.25 14.12 14.22
CA ARG A 124 -2.66 13.92 13.83
C ARG A 124 -3.04 12.58 13.22
N LEU A 125 -3.05 11.57 14.10
CA LEU A 125 -4.30 10.89 14.43
C LEU A 125 -5.39 11.95 14.65
N ARG A 126 -6.40 12.00 13.79
CA ARG A 126 -7.61 12.79 14.03
C ARG A 126 -8.80 11.85 14.16
N LEU A 127 -8.77 11.02 15.21
CA LEU A 127 -9.94 10.37 15.79
C LEU A 127 -9.77 10.30 17.32
N ALA A 128 -10.22 11.36 17.98
CA ALA A 128 -10.74 11.44 19.35
C ALA A 128 -11.78 12.58 19.27
N ILE A 129 -13.07 12.27 19.13
CA ILE A 129 -14.05 12.12 20.23
C ILE A 129 -14.05 13.36 21.13
N ASP A 130 -15.05 14.22 20.92
CA ASP A 130 -15.90 14.67 22.03
C ASP A 130 -17.34 14.50 21.55
N SER A 131 -17.99 13.47 22.08
CA SER A 131 -19.42 13.52 22.35
C SER A 131 -19.58 14.21 23.70
N SER A 132 -20.40 15.26 23.80
CA SER A 132 -21.31 15.57 24.93
C SER A 132 -21.77 17.03 24.85
N ASP A 133 -23.06 17.18 24.60
CA ASP A 133 -24.01 18.21 25.07
C ASP A 133 -23.58 19.67 25.29
N GLY A 134 -24.29 20.53 24.55
CA GLY A 134 -24.49 21.97 24.77
C GLY A 134 -25.55 22.46 23.79
#